data_AF-A0A834ESM5-F1
#
_entry.id   AF-A0A834ESM5-F1
#
_cell.length_a   1.000
_cell.length_b   1.000
_cell.length_c   1.000
_cell.angle_alpha   90.00
_cell.angle_beta   90.00
_cell.angle_gamma   90.00
#
_symmetry.space_group_name_H-M   'P 1'
#
loop_
_entity.id
_entity.type
_entity.pdbx_description
1 polymer ?
#
loop_
_entity_poly.entity_id
_entity_poly.type
_entity_poly.pdbx_seq_one_letter_code
_entity_poly.pdbx_strand_id
1 'polypeptide(L)'
;MYSFKISSHVSFPLEGLDLRPFLAKECTSQITTYDLLSVICHHGTAGSGHYIAYCQNVINGQWYEFDDQYVTEVHETVVQSAEAYVLFYRKSSEEAVRERQQVVSLAAMREPSLLRFYVSREWLNKFNTFAEPGPITNHTFLCSHGGIPPNKYHYIDDLVVILPQNVWEHLYNRFGGGPAVNHLYVCSVCQVEIEALAKRRRIEIDTFIKLNKAFQAEESPSVIFCISMQWFREWEAFVKGKDNEPPGPIDNSRIAQVKGGGHIQLKQGADYGQISEETWAYLHGLYGGGPEIAVRQSVAQPQDLDGLHGEQKIEAETRAL
;
A
#
# COMPACT_ATOMS: atom_id res chain seq x y z
N MET A 1 15.90 0.64 33.93
CA MET A 1 16.40 -0.57 33.24
C MET A 1 17.77 -0.20 32.66
N TYR A 2 18.86 -0.81 33.15
CA TYR A 2 20.20 -0.51 32.63
C TYR A 2 20.39 -1.26 31.30
N SER A 3 20.75 -0.53 30.24
CA SER A 3 21.12 -1.11 28.95
C SER A 3 22.64 -1.21 28.86
N PHE A 4 23.17 -2.33 28.35
CA PHE A 4 24.61 -2.57 28.24
C PHE A 4 24.95 -3.10 26.84
N LYS A 5 26.01 -2.57 26.22
CA LYS A 5 26.52 -3.02 24.91
C LYS A 5 27.53 -4.15 25.13
N ILE A 6 27.34 -5.29 24.47
CA ILE A 6 28.34 -6.36 24.44
C ILE A 6 29.41 -5.96 23.40
N SER A 7 30.66 -5.84 23.84
CA SER A 7 31.80 -5.43 23.01
C SER A 7 32.63 -6.62 22.49
N SER A 8 32.10 -7.84 22.58
CA SER A 8 32.76 -9.04 22.07
C SER A 8 32.89 -8.96 20.55
N HIS A 9 34.11 -9.12 20.03
CA HIS A 9 34.35 -9.17 18.60
C HIS A 9 33.72 -10.43 17.99
N VAL A 10 32.95 -10.26 16.92
CA VAL A 10 32.39 -11.34 16.11
C VAL A 10 33.12 -11.33 14.78
N SER A 11 33.81 -12.43 14.47
CA SER A 11 34.42 -12.62 13.15
C SER A 11 33.36 -13.00 12.13
N PHE A 12 33.37 -12.36 10.96
CA PHE A 12 32.44 -12.62 9.88
C PHE A 12 33.17 -12.61 8.52
N PRO A 13 32.82 -13.51 7.59
CA PRO A 13 33.44 -13.56 6.27
C PRO A 13 32.84 -12.47 5.35
N LEU A 14 33.67 -11.83 4.52
CA LEU A 14 33.17 -10.89 3.50
C LEU A 14 32.50 -11.60 2.32
N GLU A 15 32.97 -12.80 1.98
CA GLU A 15 32.45 -13.61 0.88
C GLU A 15 32.32 -15.06 1.33
N GLY A 16 31.41 -15.81 0.70
CA GLY A 16 31.36 -17.25 0.90
C GLY A 16 30.78 -17.72 2.24
N LEU A 17 29.95 -16.91 2.92
CA LEU A 17 29.25 -17.35 4.13
C LEU A 17 28.28 -18.49 3.78
N ASP A 18 28.65 -19.73 4.11
CA ASP A 18 27.77 -20.89 3.89
C ASP A 18 26.83 -21.12 5.07
N LEU A 19 25.55 -20.87 4.84
CA LEU A 19 24.49 -21.11 5.83
C LEU A 19 23.88 -22.51 5.74
N ARG A 20 24.31 -23.36 4.79
CA ARG A 20 23.78 -24.73 4.62
C ARG A 20 23.73 -25.54 5.92
N PRO A 21 24.74 -25.51 6.81
CA PRO A 21 24.71 -26.30 8.05
C PRO A 21 23.58 -25.92 9.02
N PHE A 22 22.98 -24.74 8.86
CA PHE A 22 21.95 -24.20 9.75
C PHE A 22 20.54 -24.30 9.17
N LEU A 23 20.40 -24.82 7.95
CA LEU A 23 19.10 -24.97 7.31
C LEU A 23 18.35 -26.21 7.84
N ALA A 24 17.03 -26.09 7.91
CA ALA A 24 16.17 -27.24 8.16
C ALA A 24 16.34 -28.30 7.06
N LYS A 25 16.15 -29.58 7.39
CA LYS A 25 16.37 -30.70 6.45
C LYS A 25 15.43 -30.64 5.24
N GLU A 26 14.30 -29.99 5.42
CA GLU A 26 13.22 -29.82 4.46
C GLU A 26 13.45 -28.59 3.56
N CYS A 27 14.52 -27.81 3.80
CA CYS A 27 14.83 -26.64 3.00
C CYS A 27 15.19 -27.04 1.56
N THR A 28 14.48 -26.47 0.60
CA THR A 28 14.67 -26.73 -0.84
C THR A 28 15.63 -25.76 -1.52
N SER A 29 16.10 -24.73 -0.80
CA SER A 29 17.00 -23.69 -1.33
C SER A 29 18.32 -24.29 -1.76
N GLN A 30 18.64 -24.17 -3.06
CA GLN A 30 19.91 -24.68 -3.60
C GLN A 30 21.05 -23.72 -3.32
N ILE A 31 20.75 -22.42 -3.22
CA ILE A 31 21.72 -21.36 -2.95
C ILE A 31 21.73 -21.07 -1.45
N THR A 32 22.88 -21.34 -0.83
CA THR A 32 23.10 -21.23 0.63
C THR A 32 24.30 -20.37 1.00
N THR A 33 25.05 -19.92 0.00
CA THR A 33 26.23 -19.08 0.15
C THR A 33 25.84 -17.61 0.05
N TYR A 34 26.46 -16.78 0.88
CA TYR A 34 26.19 -15.35 0.93
C TYR A 34 27.47 -14.52 0.94
N ASP A 35 27.40 -13.37 0.29
CA ASP A 35 28.46 -12.36 0.30
C ASP A 35 27.95 -11.10 1.00
N LEU A 36 28.84 -10.48 1.77
CA LEU A 36 28.56 -9.29 2.55
C LEU A 36 28.42 -8.08 1.61
N LEU A 37 27.36 -7.31 1.80
CA LEU A 37 27.11 -6.06 1.09
C LEU A 37 27.48 -4.85 1.92
N SER A 38 27.10 -4.87 3.20
CA SER A 38 27.36 -3.77 4.11
C SER A 38 27.39 -4.19 5.57
N VAL A 39 28.04 -3.36 6.37
CA VAL A 39 28.18 -3.48 7.82
C VAL A 39 27.77 -2.16 8.45
N ILE A 40 26.82 -2.20 9.36
CA ILE A 40 26.52 -1.06 10.24
C ILE A 40 27.29 -1.26 11.53
N CYS A 41 28.08 -0.27 11.91
CA CYS A 41 28.81 -0.24 13.16
C CYS A 41 28.17 0.78 14.11
N HIS A 42 28.23 0.47 15.39
CA HIS A 42 27.81 1.39 16.45
C HIS A 42 28.99 1.60 17.39
N HIS A 43 29.49 2.83 17.49
CA HIS A 43 30.55 3.20 18.42
C HIS A 43 29.95 3.82 19.67
N GLY A 44 30.48 3.50 20.85
CA GLY A 44 29.99 4.03 22.12
C GLY A 44 29.17 3.02 22.94
N THR A 45 28.32 3.54 23.82
CA THR A 45 27.59 2.79 24.84
C THR A 45 26.13 2.61 24.47
N ALA A 46 25.39 1.78 25.21
CA ALA A 46 23.97 1.60 24.96
C ALA A 46 23.11 2.86 25.22
N GLY A 47 23.64 3.87 25.92
CA GLY A 47 22.93 5.12 26.21
C GLY A 47 23.31 6.29 25.29
N SER A 48 24.42 6.18 24.56
CA SER A 48 24.92 7.21 23.64
C SER A 48 26.01 6.60 22.77
N GLY A 49 25.95 6.90 21.48
CA GLY A 49 26.93 6.43 20.52
C GLY A 49 26.77 7.07 19.15
N HIS A 50 27.54 6.57 18.20
CA HIS A 50 27.62 7.04 16.83
C HIS A 50 27.51 5.88 15.86
N TYR A 51 26.80 6.06 14.75
CA TYR A 51 26.62 5.02 13.75
C TYR A 51 27.39 5.38 12.48
N ILE A 52 28.12 4.39 11.97
CA ILE A 52 28.77 4.47 10.66
C ILE A 52 28.41 3.23 9.85
N ALA A 53 28.60 3.29 8.53
CA ALA A 53 28.38 2.14 7.66
C ALA A 53 29.56 1.88 6.74
N TYR A 54 29.94 0.62 6.59
CA TYR A 54 30.81 0.16 5.52
C TYR A 54 29.96 -0.46 4.42
N CYS A 55 30.05 0.01 3.19
CA CYS A 55 29.30 -0.54 2.07
C CYS A 55 30.22 -0.84 0.88
N GLN A 56 30.01 -1.97 0.23
CA GLN A 56 30.68 -2.29 -1.03
C GLN A 56 29.96 -1.59 -2.19
N ASN A 57 30.72 -0.89 -3.03
CA ASN A 57 30.22 -0.32 -4.26
C ASN A 57 30.16 -1.40 -5.35
N VAL A 58 28.97 -1.68 -5.86
CA VAL A 58 28.73 -2.74 -6.86
C VAL A 58 29.34 -2.46 -8.24
N ILE A 59 29.74 -1.22 -8.53
CA ILE A 59 30.28 -0.82 -9.84
C ILE A 59 31.78 -1.15 -9.93
N ASN A 60 32.54 -0.87 -8.86
CA ASN A 60 34.00 -1.05 -8.83
C ASN A 60 34.47 -2.14 -7.86
N GLY A 61 33.59 -2.69 -7.03
CA GLY A 61 33.90 -3.72 -6.03
C GLY A 61 34.62 -3.21 -4.78
N GLN A 62 34.84 -1.90 -4.64
CA GLN A 62 35.59 -1.32 -3.53
C GLN A 62 34.69 -1.05 -2.31
N TRP A 63 35.29 -1.04 -1.12
CA TRP A 63 34.61 -0.75 0.13
C TRP A 63 34.76 0.74 0.50
N TYR A 64 33.69 1.30 1.02
CA TYR A 64 33.66 2.68 1.49
C TYR A 64 33.07 2.75 2.90
N GLU A 65 33.70 3.54 3.76
CA GLU A 65 33.14 4.01 5.01
C GLU A 65 32.28 5.24 4.74
N PHE A 66 31.06 5.22 5.27
CA PHE A 66 30.10 6.31 5.29
C PHE A 66 29.94 6.76 6.74
N ASP A 67 30.52 7.91 7.05
CA ASP A 67 30.45 8.57 8.35
C ASP A 67 29.80 9.95 8.16
N ASP A 68 28.47 9.98 8.33
CA ASP A 68 27.60 11.13 8.07
C ASP A 68 27.85 11.78 6.70
N GLN A 69 28.55 12.91 6.68
CA GLN A 69 28.86 13.68 5.48
C GLN A 69 30.16 13.26 4.78
N TYR A 70 30.92 12.33 5.37
CA TYR A 70 32.20 11.86 4.87
C TYR A 70 32.07 10.47 4.25
N VAL A 71 32.68 10.31 3.08
CA VAL A 71 32.77 9.03 2.36
C VAL A 71 34.23 8.77 2.06
N THR A 72 34.76 7.68 2.60
CA THR A 72 36.19 7.33 2.51
C THR A 72 36.35 5.92 1.97
N GLU A 73 37.17 5.72 0.95
CA GLU A 73 37.52 4.37 0.49
C GLU A 73 38.36 3.66 1.56
N VAL A 74 38.03 2.40 1.85
CA VAL A 74 38.72 1.59 2.85
C VAL A 74 39.07 0.21 2.32
N HIS A 75 40.13 -0.38 2.88
CA HIS A 75 40.53 -1.74 2.54
C HIS A 75 39.62 -2.77 3.26
N GLU A 76 39.42 -3.94 2.64
CA GLU A 76 38.61 -5.04 3.18
C GLU A 76 38.96 -5.46 4.61
N THR A 77 40.25 -5.39 4.96
CA THR A 77 40.74 -5.71 6.31
C THR A 77 40.19 -4.77 7.37
N VAL A 78 39.91 -3.51 7.02
CA VAL A 78 39.26 -2.54 7.92
C VAL A 78 37.85 -3.02 8.24
N VAL A 79 37.10 -3.40 7.20
CA VAL A 79 35.72 -3.89 7.31
C VAL A 79 35.65 -5.17 8.14
N GLN A 80 36.55 -6.14 7.92
CA GLN A 80 36.62 -7.39 8.70
C GLN A 80 36.91 -7.16 10.19
N SER A 81 37.64 -6.10 10.51
CA SER A 81 38.00 -5.75 11.89
C SER A 81 36.94 -4.90 12.62
N ALA A 82 35.87 -4.52 11.93
CA ALA A 82 34.90 -3.55 12.43
C ALA A 82 34.08 -4.09 13.63
N GLU A 83 33.68 -3.20 14.54
CA GLU A 83 32.70 -3.50 15.59
C GLU A 83 31.29 -3.59 14.99
N ALA A 84 31.04 -4.66 14.25
CA ALA A 84 29.80 -4.89 13.54
C ALA A 84 28.62 -4.98 14.51
N TYR A 85 27.56 -4.24 14.20
CA TYR A 85 26.27 -4.32 14.89
C TYR A 85 25.20 -4.98 14.01
N VAL A 86 25.15 -4.62 12.73
CA VAL A 86 24.24 -5.23 11.75
C VAL A 86 25.02 -5.57 10.49
N LEU A 87 24.85 -6.78 9.97
CA LEU A 87 25.47 -7.27 8.75
C LEU A 87 24.40 -7.50 7.69
N PHE A 88 24.59 -6.96 6.49
CA PHE A 88 23.72 -7.21 5.34
C PHE A 88 24.44 -8.13 4.37
N TYR A 89 23.87 -9.31 4.17
CA TYR A 89 24.37 -10.32 3.25
C TYR A 89 23.40 -10.48 2.07
N ARG A 90 23.94 -10.71 0.87
CA ARG A 90 23.17 -11.17 -0.30
C ARG A 90 23.49 -12.62 -0.62
N LYS A 91 22.50 -13.37 -1.12
CA LYS A 91 22.76 -14.68 -1.71
C LYS A 91 23.74 -14.54 -2.88
N SER A 92 24.75 -15.41 -2.90
CA SER A 92 25.75 -15.48 -3.96
C SER A 92 25.50 -16.70 -4.83
N SER A 93 25.53 -16.50 -6.15
CA SER A 93 25.35 -17.58 -7.13
C SER A 93 26.09 -17.22 -8.41
N GLU A 94 27.14 -17.99 -8.72
CA GLU A 94 27.85 -17.87 -10.00
C GLU A 94 26.93 -18.11 -11.19
N GLU A 95 25.95 -18.99 -11.04
CA GLU A 95 24.98 -19.26 -12.10
C GLU A 95 24.16 -18.00 -12.41
N ALA A 96 23.69 -17.29 -11.38
CA ALA A 96 22.97 -16.03 -11.56
C ALA A 96 23.86 -14.95 -12.21
N VAL A 97 25.16 -14.93 -11.89
CA VAL A 97 26.13 -14.01 -12.55
C VAL A 97 26.29 -14.36 -14.03
N ARG A 98 26.51 -15.65 -14.37
CA ARG A 98 26.61 -16.12 -15.76
C ARG A 98 25.34 -15.81 -16.55
N GLU A 99 24.18 -16.01 -15.92
CA GLU A 99 22.87 -15.73 -16.52
C GLU A 99 22.71 -14.25 -16.89
N ARG A 100 23.11 -13.34 -15.99
CA ARG A 100 23.13 -11.89 -16.28
C ARG A 100 24.08 -11.54 -17.43
N GLN A 101 25.28 -12.13 -17.47
CA GLN A 101 26.24 -11.91 -18.55
C GLN A 101 25.71 -12.41 -19.90
N GLN A 102 25.02 -13.55 -19.90
CA GLN A 102 24.37 -14.10 -21.09
C GLN A 102 23.30 -13.14 -21.62
N VAL A 103 22.44 -12.62 -20.75
CA VAL A 103 21.40 -11.64 -21.12
C VAL A 103 21.99 -10.36 -21.70
N VAL A 104 23.07 -9.82 -21.09
CA VAL A 104 23.79 -8.66 -21.63
C VAL A 104 24.36 -8.95 -23.02
N SER A 105 24.94 -10.14 -23.21
CA SER A 105 25.50 -10.56 -24.50
C SER A 105 24.43 -10.69 -25.58
N LEU A 106 23.29 -11.32 -25.26
CA LEU A 106 22.14 -11.45 -26.15
C LEU A 106 21.57 -10.08 -26.55
N ALA A 107 21.45 -9.15 -25.59
CA ALA A 107 20.99 -7.79 -25.86
C ALA A 107 21.93 -7.01 -26.80
N ALA A 108 23.23 -7.32 -26.76
CA ALA A 108 24.23 -6.67 -27.60
C ALA A 108 24.23 -7.13 -29.07
N MET A 109 23.63 -8.29 -29.39
CA MET A 109 23.60 -8.84 -30.75
C MET A 109 22.80 -8.00 -31.76
N ARG A 110 21.99 -7.04 -31.28
CA ARG A 110 21.18 -6.10 -32.11
C ARG A 110 20.39 -6.80 -33.21
N GLU A 111 19.84 -7.97 -32.91
CA GLU A 111 19.00 -8.70 -33.87
C GLU A 111 17.72 -7.90 -34.20
N PRO A 112 17.32 -7.83 -35.48
CA PRO A 112 16.06 -7.22 -35.87
C PRO A 112 14.90 -7.97 -35.20
N SER A 113 14.28 -7.34 -34.20
CA SER A 113 13.13 -7.91 -33.50
C SER A 113 11.85 -7.44 -34.18
N LEU A 114 11.04 -8.38 -34.70
CA LEU A 114 9.71 -8.07 -35.25
C LEU A 114 8.70 -7.70 -34.15
N LEU A 115 8.94 -8.20 -32.94
CA LEU A 115 8.12 -7.96 -31.76
C LEU A 115 8.94 -7.28 -30.67
N ARG A 116 8.28 -6.44 -29.89
CA ARG A 116 8.84 -5.81 -28.69
C ARG A 116 8.18 -6.46 -27.50
N PHE A 117 8.95 -6.92 -26.53
CA PHE A 117 8.40 -7.50 -25.30
C PHE A 117 8.56 -6.51 -24.16
N TYR A 118 7.51 -6.32 -23.38
CA TYR A 118 7.48 -5.44 -22.22
C TYR A 118 7.55 -6.28 -20.94
N VAL A 119 8.50 -5.94 -20.07
CA VAL A 119 8.70 -6.61 -18.79
C VAL A 119 8.70 -5.59 -17.67
N SER A 120 8.20 -5.98 -16.50
CA SER A 120 8.23 -5.17 -15.29
C SER A 120 9.66 -4.76 -14.94
N ARG A 121 9.88 -3.46 -14.77
CA ARG A 121 11.15 -2.92 -14.28
C ARG A 121 11.50 -3.46 -12.89
N GLU A 122 10.49 -3.68 -12.04
CA GLU A 122 10.69 -4.29 -10.72
C GLU A 122 11.26 -5.71 -10.86
N TRP A 123 10.69 -6.53 -11.76
CA TRP A 123 11.19 -7.88 -11.97
C TRP A 123 12.61 -7.86 -12.56
N LEU A 124 12.90 -6.96 -13.50
CA LEU A 124 14.25 -6.82 -14.05
C LEU A 124 15.25 -6.39 -12.96
N ASN A 125 14.86 -5.53 -12.03
CA ASN A 125 15.69 -5.14 -10.89
C ASN A 125 15.98 -6.35 -9.98
N LYS A 126 14.97 -7.20 -9.73
CA LYS A 126 15.18 -8.49 -9.03
C LYS A 126 16.15 -9.38 -9.80
N PHE A 127 15.98 -9.54 -11.11
CA PHE A 127 16.91 -10.31 -11.95
C PHE A 127 18.37 -9.81 -11.85
N ASN A 128 18.55 -8.49 -11.83
CA ASN A 128 19.86 -7.86 -11.75
C ASN A 128 20.53 -8.01 -10.37
N THR A 129 19.76 -8.22 -9.31
CA THR A 129 20.27 -8.13 -7.92
C THR A 129 20.15 -9.42 -7.13
N PHE A 130 19.13 -10.24 -7.40
CA PHE A 130 18.82 -11.43 -6.63
C PHE A 130 19.49 -12.64 -7.28
N ALA A 131 19.87 -13.62 -6.45
CA ALA A 131 20.30 -14.92 -6.94
C ALA A 131 19.10 -15.73 -7.50
N GLU A 132 17.91 -15.48 -6.98
CA GLU A 132 16.66 -16.16 -7.35
C GLU A 132 15.54 -15.11 -7.55
N PRO A 133 15.43 -14.50 -8.75
CA PRO A 133 14.44 -13.45 -9.00
C PRO A 133 12.99 -13.96 -9.07
N GLY A 134 12.81 -15.27 -9.19
CA GLY A 134 11.51 -15.92 -9.38
C GLY A 134 10.95 -15.74 -10.79
N PRO A 135 9.73 -16.25 -11.04
CA PRO A 135 9.07 -16.15 -12.34
C PRO A 135 8.83 -14.70 -12.77
N ILE A 136 8.82 -14.46 -14.08
CA ILE A 136 8.52 -13.13 -14.63
C ILE A 136 7.09 -12.75 -14.22
N THR A 137 6.92 -11.53 -13.69
CA THR A 137 5.60 -11.01 -13.34
C THR A 137 5.42 -9.59 -13.88
N ASN A 138 4.31 -9.38 -14.60
CA ASN A 138 3.97 -8.10 -15.21
C ASN A 138 2.80 -7.38 -14.48
N HIS A 139 2.39 -7.89 -13.32
CA HIS A 139 1.29 -7.36 -12.50
C HIS A 139 1.58 -5.99 -11.87
N THR A 140 2.83 -5.53 -11.90
CA THR A 140 3.19 -4.18 -11.45
C THR A 140 2.57 -3.10 -12.35
N PHE A 141 2.37 -3.40 -13.64
CA PHE A 141 1.79 -2.49 -14.61
C PHE A 141 0.52 -3.01 -15.30
N LEU A 142 0.20 -4.29 -15.17
CA LEU A 142 -1.05 -4.87 -15.66
C LEU A 142 -2.08 -5.06 -14.54
N CYS A 143 -3.37 -4.88 -14.87
CA CYS A 143 -4.46 -5.41 -14.06
C CYS A 143 -4.74 -6.89 -14.37
N SER A 144 -5.64 -7.49 -13.60
CA SER A 144 -6.17 -8.84 -13.83
C SER A 144 -6.82 -9.04 -15.21
N HIS A 145 -7.30 -7.98 -15.84
CA HIS A 145 -7.87 -8.02 -17.19
C HIS A 145 -6.80 -8.06 -18.31
N GLY A 146 -5.52 -7.93 -17.97
CA GLY A 146 -4.40 -8.00 -18.92
C GLY A 146 -4.06 -6.68 -19.63
N GLY A 147 -4.75 -5.58 -19.29
CA GLY A 147 -4.44 -4.23 -19.77
C GLY A 147 -3.79 -3.35 -18.70
N ILE A 148 -3.39 -2.14 -19.06
CA ILE A 148 -2.82 -1.15 -18.14
C ILE A 148 -3.97 -0.47 -17.38
N PRO A 149 -3.97 -0.46 -16.03
CA PRO A 149 -4.93 0.35 -15.27
C PRO A 149 -4.89 1.82 -15.72
N PRO A 150 -6.03 2.49 -15.97
CA PRO A 150 -6.05 3.87 -16.47
C PRO A 150 -5.24 4.85 -15.62
N ASN A 151 -5.26 4.67 -14.29
CA ASN A 151 -4.48 5.48 -13.35
C ASN A 151 -2.97 5.27 -13.45
N LYS A 152 -2.48 4.18 -14.06
CA LYS A 152 -1.05 3.92 -14.27
C LYS A 152 -0.53 4.34 -15.65
N TYR A 153 -1.43 4.57 -16.60
CA TYR A 153 -1.06 4.73 -18.00
C TYR A 153 -0.10 5.92 -18.26
N HIS A 154 -0.27 7.01 -17.51
CA HIS A 154 0.52 8.23 -17.70
C HIS A 154 2.00 8.12 -17.28
N TYR A 155 2.36 7.09 -16.51
CA TYR A 155 3.75 6.83 -16.07
C TYR A 155 4.19 5.39 -16.39
N ILE A 156 3.59 4.79 -17.43
CA ILE A 156 3.87 3.40 -17.79
C ILE A 156 5.35 3.15 -18.11
N ASP A 157 6.03 4.13 -18.72
CA ASP A 157 7.45 4.03 -19.11
C ASP A 157 8.38 3.86 -17.89
N ASP A 158 7.97 4.36 -16.72
CA ASP A 158 8.70 4.16 -15.46
C ASP A 158 8.56 2.72 -14.94
N LEU A 159 7.49 2.03 -15.32
CA LEU A 159 7.17 0.69 -14.84
C LEU A 159 7.69 -0.43 -15.74
N VAL A 160 7.94 -0.15 -17.02
CA VAL A 160 8.28 -1.17 -18.02
C VAL A 160 9.69 -1.04 -18.56
N VAL A 161 10.24 -2.16 -19.02
CA VAL A 161 11.46 -2.22 -19.83
C VAL A 161 11.16 -3.01 -21.09
N ILE A 162 11.65 -2.51 -22.23
CA ILE A 162 11.49 -3.15 -23.52
C ILE A 162 12.67 -4.10 -23.74
N LEU A 163 12.38 -5.36 -24.03
CA LEU A 163 13.35 -6.39 -24.33
C LEU A 163 13.30 -6.78 -25.81
N PRO A 164 14.46 -7.00 -26.45
CA PRO A 164 14.56 -7.73 -27.72
C PRO A 164 13.95 -9.14 -27.62
N GLN A 165 13.51 -9.68 -28.75
CA GLN A 165 12.84 -10.98 -28.78
C GLN A 165 13.72 -12.13 -28.25
N ASN A 166 14.98 -12.20 -28.68
CA ASN A 166 15.93 -13.22 -28.24
C ASN A 166 16.18 -13.18 -26.72
N VAL A 167 16.27 -11.98 -26.14
CA VAL A 167 16.41 -11.78 -24.69
C VAL A 167 15.16 -12.24 -23.95
N TRP A 168 13.98 -11.86 -24.45
CA TRP A 168 12.71 -12.29 -23.87
C TRP A 168 12.56 -13.82 -23.89
N GLU A 169 12.79 -14.46 -25.03
CA GLU A 169 12.67 -15.92 -25.19
C GLU A 169 13.60 -16.65 -24.23
N HIS A 170 14.85 -16.19 -24.11
CA HIS A 170 15.82 -16.75 -23.17
C HIS A 170 15.34 -16.64 -21.72
N LEU A 171 14.95 -15.44 -21.29
CA LEU A 171 14.46 -15.20 -19.92
C LEU A 171 13.18 -15.99 -19.63
N TYR A 172 12.23 -16.01 -20.56
CA TYR A 172 10.97 -16.73 -20.41
C TYR A 172 11.19 -18.25 -20.33
N ASN A 173 12.06 -18.81 -21.17
CA ASN A 173 12.40 -20.24 -21.12
C ASN A 173 13.09 -20.61 -19.79
N ARG A 174 13.88 -19.69 -19.22
CA ARG A 174 14.60 -19.95 -17.96
C ARG A 174 13.73 -19.79 -16.72
N PHE A 175 12.95 -18.71 -16.64
CA PHE A 175 12.25 -18.30 -15.42
C PHE A 175 10.73 -18.53 -15.49
N GLY A 176 10.17 -18.69 -16.69
CA GLY A 176 8.72 -18.78 -16.90
C GLY A 176 7.96 -17.56 -16.39
N GLY A 177 6.71 -17.78 -15.99
CA GLY A 177 5.82 -16.74 -15.47
C GLY A 177 4.96 -16.09 -16.55
N GLY A 178 4.64 -14.82 -16.38
CA GLY A 178 3.84 -14.06 -17.34
C GLY A 178 2.92 -13.01 -16.69
N PRO A 179 1.93 -12.51 -17.47
CA PRO A 179 1.71 -12.81 -18.89
C PRO A 179 2.78 -12.20 -19.81
N ALA A 180 3.00 -12.80 -20.98
CA ALA A 180 3.82 -12.19 -22.02
C ALA A 180 3.12 -10.95 -22.58
N VAL A 181 3.85 -9.84 -22.72
CA VAL A 181 3.27 -8.56 -23.16
C VAL A 181 4.05 -8.06 -24.37
N ASN A 182 3.39 -8.03 -25.52
CA ASN A 182 3.94 -7.49 -26.77
C ASN A 182 3.24 -6.20 -27.24
N HIS A 183 2.18 -5.79 -26.56
CA HIS A 183 1.44 -4.58 -26.83
C HIS A 183 0.89 -3.98 -25.53
N LEU A 184 0.96 -2.66 -25.41
CA LEU A 184 0.47 -1.90 -24.26
C LEU A 184 -0.82 -1.20 -24.64
N TYR A 185 -1.88 -1.40 -23.87
CA TYR A 185 -3.17 -0.76 -24.07
C TYR A 185 -3.81 -0.42 -22.72
N VAL A 186 -4.57 0.68 -22.70
CA VAL A 186 -5.37 1.04 -21.52
C VAL A 186 -6.49 0.03 -21.36
N CYS A 187 -6.69 -0.47 -20.15
CA CYS A 187 -7.74 -1.42 -19.85
C CYS A 187 -9.11 -0.75 -19.88
N SER A 188 -9.93 -1.09 -20.88
CA SER A 188 -11.30 -0.58 -21.02
C SER A 188 -12.23 -1.06 -19.91
N VAL A 189 -12.05 -2.27 -19.39
CA VAL A 189 -12.85 -2.79 -18.27
C VAL A 189 -12.62 -1.95 -17.01
N CYS A 190 -11.36 -1.71 -16.65
CA CYS A 190 -11.02 -0.85 -15.52
C CYS A 190 -11.49 0.60 -15.75
N GLN A 191 -11.46 1.10 -16.98
CA GLN A 191 -12.00 2.42 -17.31
C GLN A 191 -13.49 2.51 -17.01
N VAL A 192 -14.27 1.52 -17.45
CA VAL A 192 -15.72 1.45 -17.19
C VAL A 192 -16.01 1.35 -15.70
N GLU A 193 -15.24 0.54 -14.95
CA GLU A 193 -15.39 0.42 -13.49
C GLU A 193 -15.12 1.74 -12.76
N ILE A 194 -14.05 2.45 -13.13
CA ILE A 194 -13.71 3.77 -12.57
C ILE A 194 -14.81 4.79 -12.88
N GLU A 195 -15.30 4.83 -14.11
CA GLU A 195 -16.38 5.74 -14.52
C GLU A 195 -17.70 5.42 -13.82
N ALA A 196 -18.04 4.14 -13.67
CA ALA A 196 -19.23 3.69 -12.94
C ALA A 196 -19.14 4.08 -11.46
N LEU A 197 -17.98 3.91 -10.83
CA LEU A 197 -17.73 4.31 -9.45
C LEU A 197 -17.82 5.83 -9.27
N ALA A 198 -17.19 6.60 -10.16
CA ALA A 198 -17.27 8.06 -10.15
C ALA A 198 -18.71 8.55 -10.34
N LYS A 199 -19.47 7.93 -11.25
CA LYS A 199 -20.89 8.21 -11.47
C LYS A 199 -21.72 7.90 -10.22
N ARG A 200 -21.48 6.75 -9.57
CA ARG A 200 -22.14 6.37 -8.31
C ARG A 200 -21.89 7.42 -7.23
N ARG A 201 -20.62 7.74 -6.95
CA ARG A 201 -20.24 8.75 -5.95
C ARG A 201 -20.92 10.09 -6.20
N ARG A 202 -20.94 10.54 -7.45
CA ARG A 202 -21.60 11.79 -7.85
C ARG A 202 -23.12 11.75 -7.66
N ILE A 203 -23.79 10.64 -8.01
CA ILE A 203 -25.23 10.52 -7.78
C ILE A 203 -25.53 10.53 -6.28
N GLU A 204 -24.73 9.84 -5.46
CA GLU A 204 -24.90 9.79 -4.02
C GLU A 204 -24.76 11.16 -3.34
N ILE A 205 -23.67 11.87 -3.62
CA ILE A 205 -23.40 13.19 -3.07
C ILE A 205 -24.43 14.23 -3.54
N ASP A 206 -24.79 14.26 -4.82
CA ASP A 206 -25.75 15.22 -5.38
C ASP A 206 -27.15 15.02 -4.79
N THR A 207 -27.57 13.76 -4.63
CA THR A 207 -28.86 13.42 -4.04
C THR A 207 -28.88 13.78 -2.56
N PHE A 208 -27.83 13.46 -1.82
CA PHE A 208 -27.69 13.85 -0.41
C PHE A 208 -27.75 15.38 -0.24
N ILE A 209 -26.98 16.16 -1.01
CA ILE A 209 -27.00 17.63 -0.94
C ILE A 209 -28.40 18.18 -1.21
N LYS A 210 -29.11 17.62 -2.19
CA LYS A 210 -30.48 18.03 -2.51
C LYS A 210 -31.44 17.75 -1.34
N LEU A 211 -31.38 16.56 -0.76
CA LEU A 211 -32.23 16.19 0.37
C LEU A 211 -31.91 17.00 1.63
N ASN A 212 -30.61 17.19 1.92
CA ASN A 212 -30.18 18.01 3.05
C ASN A 212 -30.62 19.47 2.91
N LYS A 213 -30.51 20.07 1.72
CA LYS A 213 -31.03 21.43 1.47
C LYS A 213 -32.55 21.54 1.67
N ALA A 214 -33.30 20.50 1.29
CA ALA A 214 -34.75 20.47 1.51
C ALA A 214 -35.09 20.38 3.01
N PHE A 215 -34.36 19.54 3.75
CA PHE A 215 -34.51 19.41 5.20
C PHE A 215 -34.21 20.72 5.94
N GLN A 216 -33.14 21.42 5.57
CA GLN A 216 -32.79 22.72 6.15
C GLN A 216 -33.81 23.83 5.82
N ALA A 217 -34.62 23.66 4.77
CA ALA A 217 -35.69 24.59 4.42
C ALA A 217 -37.03 24.24 5.10
N GLU A 218 -37.12 23.11 5.79
CA GLU A 218 -38.32 22.67 6.49
C GLU A 218 -38.42 23.35 7.87
N GLU A 219 -39.45 24.16 8.09
CA GLU A 219 -39.57 24.96 9.31
C GLU A 219 -39.89 24.12 10.56
N SER A 220 -40.51 22.94 10.40
CA SER A 220 -40.94 22.10 11.53
C SER A 220 -41.01 20.61 11.18
N PRO A 221 -39.87 19.91 11.07
CA PRO A 221 -39.85 18.48 10.77
C PRO A 221 -40.43 17.65 11.93
N SER A 222 -41.39 16.78 11.60
CA SER A 222 -42.11 15.98 12.61
C SER A 222 -41.34 14.75 13.10
N VAL A 223 -40.48 14.20 12.24
CA VAL A 223 -39.65 13.01 12.51
C VAL A 223 -38.24 13.27 11.98
N ILE A 224 -37.25 13.12 12.85
CA ILE A 224 -35.83 13.28 12.52
C ILE A 224 -35.12 11.95 12.78
N PHE A 225 -34.30 11.50 11.83
CA PHE A 225 -33.52 10.28 11.96
C PHE A 225 -32.10 10.59 12.44
N CYS A 226 -31.53 9.67 13.22
CA CYS A 226 -30.16 9.77 13.70
C CYS A 226 -29.25 8.80 12.95
N ILE A 227 -28.08 9.28 12.53
CA ILE A 227 -27.05 8.48 11.88
C ILE A 227 -25.71 8.60 12.63
N SER A 228 -25.01 7.48 12.77
CA SER A 228 -23.67 7.45 13.37
C SER A 228 -22.70 8.32 12.59
N MET A 229 -22.03 9.26 13.27
CA MET A 229 -21.01 10.10 12.61
C MET A 229 -19.78 9.32 12.18
N GLN A 230 -19.53 8.15 12.79
CA GLN A 230 -18.47 7.26 12.30
C GLN A 230 -18.81 6.77 10.88
N TRP A 231 -19.99 6.16 10.71
CA TRP A 231 -20.42 5.67 9.40
C TRP A 231 -20.57 6.82 8.41
N PHE A 232 -21.09 7.97 8.84
CA PHE A 232 -21.24 9.14 7.98
C PHE A 232 -19.90 9.64 7.44
N ARG A 233 -18.84 9.68 8.27
CA ARG A 233 -17.49 10.08 7.82
C ARG A 233 -16.89 9.07 6.84
N GLU A 234 -17.13 7.78 7.03
CA GLU A 234 -16.73 6.71 6.09
C GLU A 234 -17.46 6.88 4.75
N TRP A 235 -18.78 7.14 4.78
CA TRP A 235 -19.57 7.43 3.59
C TRP A 235 -19.06 8.69 2.88
N GLU A 236 -18.79 9.74 3.65
CA GLU A 236 -18.30 11.01 3.14
C GLU A 236 -16.93 10.85 2.45
N ALA A 237 -16.01 10.12 3.09
CA ALA A 237 -14.71 9.80 2.52
C ALA A 237 -14.83 9.02 1.21
N PHE A 238 -15.77 8.08 1.13
CA PHE A 238 -16.09 7.35 -0.08
C PHE A 238 -16.61 8.26 -1.21
N VAL A 239 -17.65 9.07 -0.96
CA VAL A 239 -18.24 9.92 -2.02
C VAL A 239 -17.30 11.06 -2.46
N LYS A 240 -16.43 11.55 -1.56
CA LYS A 240 -15.34 12.50 -1.88
C LYS A 240 -14.15 11.84 -2.59
N GLY A 241 -14.15 10.52 -2.76
CA GLY A 241 -13.08 9.77 -3.43
C GLY A 241 -11.77 9.67 -2.64
N LYS A 242 -11.80 9.92 -1.33
CA LYS A 242 -10.66 9.68 -0.43
C LYS A 242 -10.44 8.17 -0.23
N ASP A 243 -11.54 7.43 -0.11
CA ASP A 243 -11.54 5.97 0.01
C ASP A 243 -12.22 5.31 -1.19
N ASN A 244 -11.65 4.19 -1.64
CA ASN A 244 -12.21 3.40 -2.75
C ASN A 244 -13.29 2.41 -2.32
N GLU A 245 -13.29 2.04 -1.04
CA GLU A 245 -14.28 1.13 -0.46
C GLU A 245 -15.49 1.91 0.05
N PRO A 246 -16.72 1.43 -0.20
CA PRO A 246 -17.92 1.99 0.39
C PRO A 246 -18.01 1.69 1.91
N PRO A 247 -18.74 2.51 2.70
CA PRO A 247 -18.82 2.44 4.17
C PRO A 247 -19.51 1.18 4.76
N GLY A 248 -19.80 0.16 3.95
CA GLY A 248 -20.61 -1.00 4.37
C GLY A 248 -22.03 -0.59 4.82
N PRO A 249 -22.78 -1.51 5.47
CA PRO A 249 -24.12 -1.20 5.98
C PRO A 249 -24.10 -0.14 7.08
N ILE A 250 -25.17 0.66 7.18
CA ILE A 250 -25.31 1.67 8.25
C ILE A 250 -25.21 0.96 9.60
N ASP A 251 -24.26 1.38 10.46
CA ASP A 251 -24.12 0.88 11.82
C ASP A 251 -24.40 1.97 12.86
N ASN A 252 -25.61 1.93 13.39
CA ASN A 252 -26.06 2.80 14.47
C ASN A 252 -25.91 2.15 15.86
N SER A 253 -25.30 0.97 15.98
CA SER A 253 -25.23 0.23 17.25
C SER A 253 -24.53 1.01 18.36
N ARG A 254 -23.55 1.87 17.99
CA ARG A 254 -22.80 2.72 18.94
C ARG A 254 -23.59 3.92 19.44
N ILE A 255 -24.60 4.34 18.69
CA ILE A 255 -25.49 5.45 19.05
C ILE A 255 -26.85 4.98 19.57
N ALA A 256 -27.11 3.68 19.55
CA ALA A 256 -28.34 3.06 20.04
C ALA A 256 -28.25 2.68 21.53
N GLN A 257 -29.38 2.80 22.23
CA GLN A 257 -29.62 2.26 23.56
C GLN A 257 -30.99 1.56 23.59
N VAL A 258 -31.01 0.30 24.02
CA VAL A 258 -32.26 -0.45 24.19
C VAL A 258 -32.83 -0.17 25.59
N LYS A 259 -34.07 0.34 25.66
CA LYS A 259 -34.81 0.48 26.93
C LYS A 259 -35.67 -0.75 27.22
N GLY A 260 -36.12 -0.89 28.47
CA GLY A 260 -37.01 -1.97 28.89
C GLY A 260 -38.24 -2.04 27.97
N GLY A 261 -38.46 -3.19 27.34
CA GLY A 261 -39.51 -3.41 26.34
C GLY A 261 -39.03 -3.54 24.88
N GLY A 262 -37.72 -3.44 24.62
CA GLY A 262 -37.14 -3.64 23.28
C GLY A 262 -37.17 -2.42 22.37
N HIS A 263 -37.64 -1.27 22.87
CA HIS A 263 -37.62 -0.01 22.13
C HIS A 263 -36.19 0.56 22.07
N ILE A 264 -35.74 0.92 20.87
CA ILE A 264 -34.44 1.53 20.63
C ILE A 264 -34.58 3.05 20.75
N GLN A 265 -33.67 3.69 21.48
CA GLN A 265 -33.59 5.14 21.59
C GLN A 265 -32.14 5.60 21.42
N LEU A 266 -31.95 6.88 21.14
CA LEU A 266 -30.63 7.48 21.04
C LEU A 266 -29.91 7.42 22.40
N LYS A 267 -28.66 6.98 22.39
CA LYS A 267 -27.77 6.95 23.55
C LYS A 267 -27.27 8.37 23.86
N GLN A 268 -27.41 8.79 25.11
CA GLN A 268 -26.94 10.10 25.56
C GLN A 268 -25.43 10.27 25.37
N GLY A 269 -24.99 11.42 24.83
CA GLY A 269 -23.58 11.71 24.55
C GLY A 269 -22.98 10.96 23.37
N ALA A 270 -23.79 10.25 22.58
CA ALA A 270 -23.32 9.57 21.37
C ALA A 270 -22.91 10.56 20.27
N ASP A 271 -21.98 10.16 19.40
CA ASP A 271 -21.57 10.96 18.24
C ASP A 271 -22.48 10.63 17.04
N TYR A 272 -23.54 11.42 16.88
CA TYR A 272 -24.55 11.25 15.85
C TYR A 272 -24.80 12.57 15.09
N GLY A 273 -25.30 12.43 13.87
CA GLY A 273 -25.85 13.50 13.05
C GLY A 273 -27.35 13.31 12.83
N GLN A 274 -28.04 14.41 12.51
CA GLN A 274 -29.48 14.42 12.23
C GLN A 274 -29.73 14.53 10.73
N ILE A 275 -30.65 13.70 10.22
CA ILE A 275 -31.04 13.66 8.81
C ILE A 275 -32.55 13.49 8.67
N SER A 276 -33.10 13.95 7.54
CA SER A 276 -34.53 13.81 7.23
C SER A 276 -34.93 12.35 7.00
N GLU A 277 -36.24 12.07 7.04
CA GLU A 277 -36.82 10.77 6.69
C GLU A 277 -36.42 10.35 5.27
N GLU A 278 -36.47 11.26 4.30
CA GLU A 278 -36.09 10.99 2.91
C GLU A 278 -34.59 10.70 2.78
N THR A 279 -33.75 11.40 3.56
CA THR A 279 -32.31 11.17 3.58
C THR A 279 -31.99 9.80 4.18
N TRP A 280 -32.67 9.42 5.27
CA TRP A 280 -32.56 8.09 5.85
C TRP A 280 -33.01 7.02 4.85
N ALA A 281 -34.20 7.15 4.25
CA ALA A 281 -34.71 6.21 3.27
C ALA A 281 -33.77 6.05 2.07
N TYR A 282 -33.15 7.14 1.62
CA TYR A 282 -32.16 7.12 0.54
C TYR A 282 -30.90 6.34 0.91
N LEU A 283 -30.24 6.69 2.02
CA LEU A 283 -29.01 6.04 2.45
C LEU A 283 -29.24 4.58 2.86
N HIS A 284 -30.34 4.31 3.57
CA HIS A 284 -30.74 2.95 3.93
C HIS A 284 -31.10 2.11 2.71
N GLY A 285 -31.73 2.70 1.68
CA GLY A 285 -31.99 2.01 0.41
C GLY A 285 -30.72 1.59 -0.33
N LEU A 286 -29.62 2.32 -0.18
CA LEU A 286 -28.33 2.02 -0.80
C LEU A 286 -27.48 1.03 0.01
N TYR A 287 -27.47 1.19 1.34
CA TYR A 287 -26.50 0.54 2.22
C TYR A 287 -27.15 -0.47 3.19
N GLY A 288 -28.45 -0.37 3.42
CA GLY A 288 -29.15 -1.13 4.45
C GLY A 288 -28.60 -0.85 5.84
N GLY A 289 -28.71 -1.83 6.74
CA GLY A 289 -28.19 -1.75 8.10
C GLY A 289 -29.21 -1.22 9.11
N GLY A 290 -28.70 -0.66 10.21
CA GLY A 290 -29.48 -0.17 11.34
C GLY A 290 -28.68 -0.13 12.65
N PRO A 291 -29.35 -0.11 13.80
CA PRO A 291 -30.80 0.05 13.97
C PRO A 291 -31.29 1.43 13.53
N GLU A 292 -32.57 1.49 13.15
CA GLU A 292 -33.27 2.75 12.92
C GLU A 292 -33.51 3.48 14.24
N ILE A 293 -33.17 4.77 14.28
CA ILE A 293 -33.37 5.64 15.44
C ILE A 293 -34.04 6.92 14.95
N ALA A 294 -35.31 7.09 15.31
CA ALA A 294 -36.09 8.27 14.98
C ALA A 294 -36.46 9.04 16.27
N VAL A 295 -36.33 10.36 16.22
CA VAL A 295 -36.71 11.30 17.28
C VAL A 295 -37.88 12.13 16.76
N ARG A 296 -38.98 12.14 17.51
CA ARG A 296 -40.16 12.99 17.19
C ARG A 296 -40.04 14.31 17.94
N GLN A 297 -40.07 15.44 17.25
CA GLN A 297 -40.16 16.74 17.91
C GLN A 297 -41.61 16.98 18.36
N SER A 298 -41.82 17.18 19.67
CA SER A 298 -43.11 17.62 20.23
C SER A 298 -43.10 19.15 20.33
N VAL A 299 -44.15 19.79 19.81
CA VAL A 299 -44.34 21.26 19.74
C VAL A 299 -44.34 21.96 21.13
N ALA A 300 -44.24 21.20 22.23
CA ALA A 300 -44.37 21.70 23.60
C ALA A 300 -43.08 21.75 24.45
N GLN A 301 -41.89 21.49 23.88
CA GLN A 301 -40.62 21.61 24.61
C GLN A 301 -39.67 22.62 23.94
N PRO A 302 -38.92 23.42 24.73
CA PRO A 302 -37.93 24.35 24.18
C PRO A 302 -36.92 23.55 23.35
N GLN A 303 -36.45 24.11 22.23
CA GLN A 303 -35.44 23.50 21.36
C GLN A 303 -34.28 22.94 22.20
N ASP A 304 -34.17 21.62 22.29
CA ASP A 304 -33.10 20.94 23.03
C ASP A 304 -31.75 21.28 22.39
N LEU A 305 -30.78 21.73 23.19
CA LEU A 305 -29.42 22.09 22.76
C LEU A 305 -28.71 20.95 22.01
N ASP A 306 -29.04 19.70 22.33
CA ASP A 306 -28.50 18.49 21.68
C ASP A 306 -29.02 18.31 20.24
N GLY A 307 -30.20 18.87 19.92
CA GLY A 307 -30.79 18.80 18.57
C GLY A 307 -30.04 19.66 17.55
N LEU A 308 -29.83 20.93 17.91
CA LEU A 308 -29.04 21.89 17.12
C LEU A 308 -27.60 21.42 16.89
N HIS A 309 -27.01 20.70 17.85
CA HIS A 309 -25.66 20.13 17.71
C HIS A 309 -25.59 19.00 16.65
N GLY A 310 -26.65 18.21 16.48
CA GLY A 310 -26.67 17.11 15.51
C GLY A 310 -26.75 17.60 14.06
N GLU A 311 -27.56 18.62 13.79
CA GLU A 311 -27.65 19.28 12.48
C GLU A 311 -26.35 20.01 12.11
N GLN A 312 -25.78 20.76 13.07
CA GLN A 312 -24.50 21.46 12.88
C GLN A 312 -23.33 20.53 12.59
N LYS A 313 -23.35 19.28 13.07
CA LYS A 313 -22.29 18.29 12.78
C LYS A 313 -22.31 17.82 11.33
N ILE A 314 -23.49 17.48 10.81
CA ILE A 314 -23.63 17.14 9.40
C ILE A 314 -23.26 18.36 8.56
N GLU A 315 -23.72 19.56 8.92
CA GLU A 315 -23.32 20.80 8.23
C GLU A 315 -21.80 21.02 8.26
N ALA A 316 -21.14 20.79 9.40
CA ALA A 316 -19.69 21.01 9.54
C ALA A 316 -18.86 20.08 8.62
N GLU A 317 -19.23 18.81 8.52
CA GLU A 317 -18.56 17.86 7.60
C GLU A 317 -18.89 18.21 6.14
N THR A 318 -20.12 18.67 5.89
CA THR A 318 -20.66 18.91 4.54
C THR A 318 -20.43 20.33 4.00
N ARG A 319 -19.92 21.29 4.78
CA ARG A 319 -19.69 22.70 4.37
C ARG A 319 -18.73 22.86 3.17
N ALA A 320 -17.97 21.81 2.86
CA ALA A 320 -17.05 21.76 1.71
C ALA A 320 -17.54 20.86 0.55
N LEU A 321 -18.80 20.40 0.59
CA LEU A 321 -19.46 19.62 -0.46
C LEU A 321 -20.07 20.50 -1.56
#